data_AF-A0A6N2Y456-F1
#
_entry.id   AF-A0A6N2Y456-F1
#
_cell.length_a   1.000
_cell.length_b   1.000
_cell.length_c   1.000
_cell.angle_alpha   90.00
_cell.angle_beta   90.00
_cell.angle_gamma   90.00
#
_symmetry.space_group_name_H-M   'P 1'
#
loop_
_entity.id
_entity.type
_entity.pdbx_description
1 polymer ?
#
loop_
_entity_poly.entity_id
_entity_poly.type
_entity_poly.pdbx_seq_one_letter_code
_entity_poly.pdbx_strand_id
1 'polypeptide(L)'
;MNKAINPITGKRTYTEQVNGGELVIEIRTSKADRRSKHDLMNLWVKNGHLPEFIPERLHVDTYFYDEDGRCWGYYNPTERRGGAGRVIDFDWMLPATPENERRIIDEVLRMAREDIRCK
;
A
#
# COMPACT_ATOMS: atom_id res chain seq x y z
N MET A 1 -9.66 -2.19 15.01
CA MET A 1 -9.44 -1.33 13.83
C MET A 1 -10.69 -0.57 13.45
N ASN A 2 -10.60 0.76 13.46
CA ASN A 2 -11.66 1.65 12.97
C ASN A 2 -11.57 1.79 11.45
N LYS A 3 -12.71 1.87 10.76
CA LYS A 3 -12.77 2.05 9.30
C LYS A 3 -13.61 3.28 8.95
N ALA A 4 -13.09 4.13 8.09
CA ALA A 4 -13.80 5.23 7.46
C ALA A 4 -13.73 5.10 5.93
N ILE A 5 -14.75 5.58 5.23
CA ILE A 5 -14.80 5.60 3.77
C ILE A 5 -15.09 7.02 3.32
N ASN A 6 -14.22 7.59 2.49
CA ASN A 6 -14.48 8.87 1.84
C ASN A 6 -15.50 8.65 0.70
N PRO A 7 -16.70 9.26 0.74
CA PRO A 7 -17.75 9.01 -0.24
C PRO A 7 -17.45 9.60 -1.62
N ILE A 8 -16.54 10.57 -1.72
CA ILE A 8 -16.17 11.24 -2.97
C ILE A 8 -15.10 10.43 -3.70
N THR A 9 -14.07 10.00 -2.97
CA THR A 9 -12.89 9.36 -3.58
C THR A 9 -12.93 7.84 -3.50
N GLY A 10 -13.86 7.27 -2.70
CA GLY A 10 -13.87 5.85 -2.37
C GLY A 10 -12.69 5.40 -1.52
N LYS A 11 -11.83 6.32 -1.07
CA LYS A 11 -10.66 6.03 -0.23
C LYS A 11 -11.11 5.45 1.10
N ARG A 12 -10.49 4.34 1.50
CA ARG A 12 -10.77 3.62 2.75
C ARG A 12 -9.62 3.87 3.69
N THR A 13 -9.94 4.39 4.88
CA THR A 13 -8.96 4.67 5.92
C THR A 13 -9.20 3.73 7.08
N TYR A 14 -8.15 3.08 7.54
CA TYR A 14 -8.16 2.17 8.67
C TYR A 14 -7.22 2.71 9.75
N THR A 15 -7.66 2.68 11.01
CA THR A 15 -6.87 3.17 12.15
C THR A 15 -6.78 2.11 13.25
N GLU A 16 -5.58 1.87 13.76
CA GLU A 16 -5.27 0.91 14.82
C GLU A 16 -4.21 1.48 15.77
N GLN A 17 -4.36 1.25 17.07
CA GLN A 17 -3.32 1.54 18.06
C GLN A 17 -2.34 0.35 18.11
N VAL A 18 -1.04 0.61 17.94
CA VAL A 18 -0.01 -0.42 17.88
C VAL A 18 1.32 0.12 18.40
N ASN A 19 2.03 -0.65 19.23
CA ASN A 19 3.34 -0.29 19.79
C ASN A 19 3.39 1.10 20.44
N GLY A 20 2.34 1.51 21.15
CA GLY A 20 2.25 2.81 21.81
C GLY A 20 1.94 3.99 20.89
N GLY A 21 1.78 3.76 19.58
CA GLY A 21 1.42 4.79 18.61
C GLY A 21 0.13 4.49 17.84
N GLU A 22 -0.26 5.42 16.96
CA GLU A 22 -1.39 5.26 16.05
C GLU A 22 -0.91 4.92 14.64
N LEU A 23 -1.42 3.82 14.08
CA LEU A 23 -1.22 3.45 12.70
C LEU A 23 -2.46 3.77 11.87
N VAL A 24 -2.27 4.54 10.81
CA VAL A 24 -3.26 4.85 9.78
C VAL A 24 -2.87 4.16 8.48
N ILE A 25 -3.81 3.43 7.88
CA ILE A 25 -3.67 2.75 6.60
C ILE A 25 -4.69 3.32 5.64
N GLU A 26 -4.25 3.92 4.55
CA GLU A 26 -5.11 4.43 3.49
C GLU A 26 -5.02 3.54 2.25
N ILE A 27 -6.19 3.06 1.81
CA ILE A 27 -6.30 2.21 0.62
C ILE A 27 -7.20 2.89 -0.40
N ARG A 28 -6.69 3.00 -1.63
CA ARG A 28 -7.45 3.42 -2.82
C ARG A 28 -7.25 2.42 -3.95
N THR A 29 -8.11 2.50 -4.97
CA THR A 29 -7.90 1.76 -6.21
C THR A 29 -7.35 2.69 -7.29
N SER A 30 -6.59 2.12 -8.22
CA SER A 30 -6.09 2.84 -9.39
C SER A 30 -6.32 2.01 -10.64
N LYS A 31 -7.14 2.57 -11.55
CA LYS A 31 -7.41 1.98 -12.86
C LYS A 31 -6.24 2.26 -13.81
N ALA A 32 -5.94 1.28 -14.64
CA ALA A 32 -4.92 1.37 -15.66
C ALA A 32 -5.55 1.46 -17.04
N ASP A 33 -4.96 2.26 -17.92
CA ASP A 33 -5.39 2.37 -19.31
C ASP A 33 -4.56 1.44 -20.20
N ARG A 34 -5.16 0.30 -20.56
CA ARG A 34 -4.54 -0.69 -21.46
C ARG A 34 -4.23 -0.10 -22.85
N ARG A 35 -4.92 0.95 -23.29
CA ARG A 35 -4.73 1.56 -24.62
C ARG A 35 -3.52 2.51 -24.65
N SER A 36 -3.11 3.03 -23.50
CA SER A 36 -1.97 3.94 -23.38
C SER A 36 -0.67 3.16 -23.23
N LYS A 37 0.22 3.24 -24.22
CA LYS A 37 1.58 2.66 -24.16
C LYS A 37 2.47 3.26 -23.05
N HIS A 38 2.04 4.40 -22.48
CA HIS A 38 2.74 5.12 -21.42
C HIS A 38 2.14 4.86 -20.03
N ASP A 39 1.04 4.09 -19.94
CA ASP A 39 0.51 3.67 -18.65
C ASP A 39 1.54 2.80 -17.91
N LEU A 40 1.72 3.07 -16.62
CA LEU A 40 2.71 2.38 -15.79
C LEU A 40 2.49 0.86 -15.79
N MET A 41 1.25 0.37 -15.80
CA MET A 41 0.98 -1.06 -15.83
C MET A 41 1.49 -1.72 -17.11
N ASN A 42 1.29 -1.07 -18.26
CA ASN A 42 1.81 -1.57 -19.53
C ASN A 42 3.34 -1.58 -19.53
N LEU A 43 3.98 -0.56 -18.96
CA LEU A 43 5.44 -0.49 -18.83
C LEU A 43 5.97 -1.58 -17.88
N TRP A 44 5.30 -1.83 -16.75
CA TRP A 44 5.71 -2.84 -15.78
C TRP A 44 5.62 -4.25 -16.34
N VAL A 45 4.55 -4.59 -17.07
CA VAL A 45 4.43 -5.89 -17.77
C VAL A 45 5.48 -6.02 -18.86
N LYS A 46 5.66 -4.98 -19.69
CA LYS A 46 6.65 -4.98 -20.77
C LYS A 46 8.08 -5.20 -20.26
N ASN A 47 8.41 -4.64 -19.10
CA ASN A 47 9.74 -4.76 -18.49
C ASN A 47 9.88 -5.98 -17.57
N GLY A 48 8.87 -6.86 -17.50
CA GLY A 48 8.92 -8.09 -16.73
C GLY A 48 8.81 -7.91 -15.21
N HIS A 49 8.38 -6.74 -14.72
CA HIS A 49 8.11 -6.51 -13.30
C HIS A 49 6.81 -7.17 -12.83
N LEU A 50 5.85 -7.34 -13.74
CA LEU A 50 4.60 -8.04 -13.51
C LEU A 50 4.39 -9.10 -14.57
N PRO A 51 3.84 -10.28 -14.20
CA PRO A 51 3.57 -11.34 -15.16
C PRO A 51 2.41 -10.99 -16.11
N GLU A 52 1.46 -10.18 -15.65
CA GLU A 52 0.28 -9.80 -16.43
C GLU A 52 -0.25 -8.40 -16.08
N PHE A 53 -1.10 -7.89 -16.97
CA PHE A 53 -1.72 -6.58 -16.83
C PHE A 53 -2.85 -6.62 -15.80
N ILE A 54 -2.77 -5.78 -14.77
CA ILE A 54 -3.80 -5.62 -13.74
C ILE A 54 -4.65 -4.38 -14.09
N PRO A 55 -5.95 -4.53 -14.47
CA PRO A 55 -6.79 -3.40 -14.89
C PRO A 55 -7.08 -2.40 -13.78
N GLU A 56 -7.21 -2.88 -12.55
CA GLU A 56 -7.43 -2.04 -11.37
C GLU A 56 -6.67 -2.66 -10.19
N ARG A 57 -5.80 -1.86 -9.57
CA ARG A 57 -4.89 -2.30 -8.51
C ARG A 57 -5.11 -1.53 -7.22
N LEU A 58 -4.67 -2.11 -6.10
CA LEU A 58 -4.63 -1.44 -4.82
C LEU A 58 -3.44 -0.48 -4.74
N HIS A 59 -3.66 0.68 -4.12
CA HIS A 59 -2.60 1.59 -3.71
C HIS A 59 -2.74 1.84 -2.22
N VAL A 60 -1.61 1.79 -1.52
CA VAL A 60 -1.53 1.81 -0.06
C VAL A 60 -0.60 2.94 0.37
N ASP A 61 -1.06 3.75 1.30
CA ASP A 61 -0.22 4.68 2.05
C ASP A 61 -0.37 4.39 3.54
N THR A 62 0.72 4.45 4.29
CA THR A 62 0.70 4.18 5.74
C THR A 62 1.35 5.31 6.51
N TYR A 63 0.77 5.65 7.66
CA TYR A 63 1.25 6.71 8.54
C TYR A 63 1.24 6.18 9.97
N PHE A 64 2.42 6.08 10.57
CA PHE A 64 2.57 5.75 11.99
C PHE A 64 2.92 7.00 12.77
N TYR A 65 2.08 7.36 13.74
CA TYR A 65 2.27 8.46 14.66
C TYR A 65 2.78 7.92 15.99
N ASP A 66 4.00 8.28 16.37
CA ASP A 66 4.57 7.94 17.69
C ASP A 66 3.99 8.81 18.81
N GLU A 67 4.35 8.51 20.07
CA GLU A 67 3.86 9.24 21.25
C GLU A 67 4.26 10.73 21.24
N ASP A 68 5.34 11.08 20.54
CA ASP A 68 5.80 12.47 20.36
C ASP A 68 5.03 13.19 19.22
N GLY A 69 4.09 12.50 18.57
CA GLY A 69 3.31 13.02 17.43
C GLY A 69 4.08 13.06 16.11
N ARG A 70 5.26 12.42 16.02
CA ARG A 70 6.01 12.34 14.75
C ARG A 70 5.40 11.29 13.84
N CYS A 71 5.34 11.60 12.54
CA CYS A 71 4.75 10.74 11.54
C CYS A 71 5.82 10.02 10.70
N TRP A 72 5.65 8.72 10.52
CA TRP A 72 6.57 7.86 9.79
C TRP A 72 5.83 6.90 8.86
N GLY A 73 6.26 6.81 7.60
CA GLY A 73 5.78 5.79 6.66
C GLY A 73 6.46 4.44 6.86
N TYR A 74 6.57 3.91 8.08
CA TYR A 74 7.40 2.73 8.35
C TYR A 74 6.84 1.42 7.83
N TYR A 75 5.53 1.22 7.87
CA TYR A 75 4.92 -0.10 7.72
C TYR A 75 4.13 -0.20 6.42
N ASN A 76 4.82 -0.16 5.27
CA ASN A 76 4.19 -0.28 3.95
C ASN A 76 4.78 -1.49 3.19
N PRO A 77 4.03 -2.60 3.00
CA PRO A 77 4.53 -3.76 2.27
C PRO A 77 4.64 -3.50 0.76
N THR A 78 3.98 -2.46 0.23
CA THR A 78 4.09 -2.08 -1.19
C THR A 78 5.39 -1.36 -1.51
N GLU A 79 6.21 -1.09 -0.48
CA GLU A 79 7.52 -0.48 -0.59
C GLU A 79 8.57 -1.45 -0.05
N ARG A 80 9.75 -1.43 -0.68
CA ARG A 80 10.95 -2.11 -0.18
C ARG A 80 12.17 -1.21 -0.38
N ARG A 81 13.27 -1.56 0.29
CA ARG A 81 14.55 -0.90 0.06
C ARG A 81 15.06 -1.13 -1.36
N GLY A 82 15.48 -0.05 -2.02
CA GLY A 82 16.18 -0.04 -3.29
C GLY A 82 17.45 0.81 -3.21
N GLY A 83 18.18 0.90 -4.33
CA GLY A 83 19.53 1.48 -4.36
C GLY A 83 19.67 2.86 -3.70
N ALA A 84 18.79 3.81 -4.05
CA ALA A 84 18.85 5.20 -3.55
C ALA A 84 17.69 5.59 -2.62
N GLY A 85 16.86 4.63 -2.19
CA GLY A 85 15.67 4.91 -1.39
C GLY A 85 14.64 3.79 -1.50
N ARG A 86 13.37 4.13 -1.26
CA ARG A 86 12.28 3.16 -1.37
C ARG A 86 11.83 2.98 -2.80
N VAL A 87 11.56 1.74 -3.16
CA VAL A 87 11.05 1.35 -4.47
C VAL A 87 9.81 0.50 -4.29
N ILE A 88 9.00 0.41 -5.33
CA ILE A 88 7.82 -0.45 -5.34
C ILE A 88 8.23 -1.91 -5.13
N ASP A 89 7.54 -2.58 -4.22
CA ASP A 89 7.55 -4.03 -4.14
C ASP A 89 6.44 -4.62 -5.02
N PHE A 90 6.83 -5.23 -6.13
CA PHE A 90 5.89 -5.79 -7.10
C PHE A 90 5.18 -7.03 -6.59
N ASP A 91 5.68 -7.71 -5.55
CA ASP A 91 5.01 -8.84 -4.90
C ASP A 91 3.71 -8.41 -4.19
N TRP A 92 3.62 -7.11 -3.88
CA TRP A 92 2.47 -6.46 -3.25
C TRP A 92 1.66 -5.58 -4.21
N MET A 93 1.96 -5.64 -5.51
CA MET A 93 1.17 -4.97 -6.54
C MET A 93 -0.06 -5.82 -6.89
N LEU A 94 -1.10 -5.73 -6.05
CA LEU A 94 -2.24 -6.65 -6.10
C LEU A 94 -3.46 -6.07 -6.84
N PRO A 95 -4.25 -6.92 -7.53
CA PRO A 95 -5.57 -6.56 -8.04
C PRO A 95 -6.49 -6.02 -6.93
N ALA A 96 -7.36 -5.07 -7.30
CA ALA A 96 -8.32 -4.44 -6.41
C ALA A 96 -9.50 -5.36 -6.04
N THR A 97 -9.23 -6.38 -5.23
CA THR A 97 -10.24 -7.27 -4.65
C THR A 97 -10.33 -7.10 -3.12
N PRO A 98 -11.48 -7.42 -2.50
CA PRO A 98 -11.62 -7.42 -1.04
C PRO A 98 -10.61 -8.33 -0.33
N GLU A 99 -10.26 -9.48 -0.92
CA GLU A 99 -9.31 -10.44 -0.36
C GLU A 99 -7.89 -9.87 -0.35
N ASN A 100 -7.47 -9.23 -1.44
CA ASN A 100 -6.16 -8.59 -1.52
C ASN A 100 -6.06 -7.35 -0.63
N GLU A 101 -7.16 -6.60 -0.48
CA GLU A 101 -7.22 -5.50 0.47
C GLU A 101 -7.03 -6.01 1.91
N ARG A 102 -7.70 -7.10 2.27
CA ARG A 102 -7.49 -7.75 3.57
C ARG A 102 -6.04 -8.21 3.74
N ARG A 103 -5.47 -8.85 2.72
CA ARG A 103 -4.08 -9.34 2.73
C ARG A 103 -3.06 -8.22 2.99
N ILE A 104 -3.24 -7.05 2.37
CA ILE A 104 -2.40 -5.87 2.62
C ILE A 104 -2.55 -5.38 4.05
N ILE A 105 -3.78 -5.24 4.55
CA ILE A 105 -4.04 -4.75 5.92
C ILE A 105 -3.39 -5.69 6.94
N ASP A 106 -3.57 -6.99 6.77
CA ASP A 106 -3.03 -7.99 7.69
C ASP A 106 -1.49 -7.95 7.70
N GLU A 107 -0.85 -7.75 6.55
CA GLU A 107 0.60 -7.60 6.47
C GLU A 107 1.10 -6.28 7.09
N VAL A 108 0.43 -5.15 6.83
CA VAL A 108 0.76 -3.87 7.46
C VAL A 108 0.69 -3.98 8.99
N LEU A 109 -0.36 -4.64 9.51
CA LEU A 109 -0.51 -4.87 10.95
C LEU A 109 0.55 -5.82 11.49
N ARG A 110 0.92 -6.86 10.75
CA ARG A 110 2.01 -7.77 11.11
C ARG A 110 3.35 -7.03 11.17
N MET A 111 3.67 -6.26 10.13
CA MET A 111 4.86 -5.41 10.08
C MET A 111 4.92 -4.46 11.26
N ALA A 112 3.81 -3.79 11.58
CA ALA A 112 3.75 -2.88 12.71
C ALA A 112 3.97 -3.60 14.05
N ARG A 113 3.25 -4.70 14.30
CA ARG A 113 3.38 -5.46 15.57
C ARG A 113 4.77 -6.05 15.79
N GLU A 114 5.43 -6.46 14.71
CA GLU A 114 6.78 -7.04 14.74
C GLU A 114 7.90 -5.98 14.54
N ASP A 115 7.54 -4.70 14.42
CA ASP A 115 8.45 -3.58 14.14
C ASP A 115 9.32 -3.77 12.87
N ILE A 116 8.76 -4.43 11.85
CA ILE A 116 9.39 -4.62 10.55
C ILE A 116 9.18 -3.35 9.73
N ARG A 117 10.18 -2.47 9.78
CA ARG A 117 10.14 -1.19 9.07
C ARG A 117 10.72 -1.34 7.66
N CYS A 118 10.08 -0.66 6.72
CA CYS A 118 10.65 -0.38 5.41
C CYS A 118 11.78 0.66 5.55
N LYS A 119 13.00 0.19 5.87
CA LYS A 119 14.22 0.99 6.05
C LYS A 119 14.98 1.16 4.75
#